data_AF-A0A453RAX6-F1
#
_entry.id   AF-A0A453RAX6-F1
#
_cell.length_a   1.000
_cell.length_b   1.000
_cell.length_c   1.000
_cell.angle_alpha   90.00
_cell.angle_beta   90.00
_cell.angle_gamma   90.00
#
_symmetry.space_group_name_H-M   'P 1'
#
loop_
_entity.id
_entity.type
_entity.pdbx_description
1 polymer ?
#
loop_
_entity_poly.entity_id
_entity_poly.type
_entity_poly.pdbx_seq_one_letter_code
_entity_poly.pdbx_strand_id
1 'polypeptide(L)'
;MLDPDLFNIIRFTIAAIPFVPFLLKSLRDMQVVIRGVELGVWVTLAYLTQSIGLVTADAGRASFISALTVIIVPFLDGILGAEIPAYTWLGAFLSALGVGILELSGSPPCVGDLLTLVSAFCFGIHMLRTEHISRKMKKENFLALVGCQVVVVAVVSAVSFIIKCFLQNVVPWNLKSRTPTELSSMMLSFPWLAILYTGIIATTFCLWAEIVAMRDVSATETAIIYGLEPVWGATFAWAIHGERWGITGLIGAIFIIAGSLMV
;
A
#
# COMPACT_ATOMS: atom_id res chain seq x y z
N MET A 1 -5.54 0.91 -22.75
CA MET A 1 -5.21 0.66 -21.33
C MET A 1 -3.83 1.27 -21.08
N LEU A 2 -3.65 2.01 -20.00
CA LEU A 2 -2.33 2.56 -19.64
C LEU A 2 -1.41 1.44 -19.17
N ASP A 3 -0.12 1.58 -19.48
CA ASP A 3 0.90 0.71 -18.90
C ASP A 3 0.93 0.93 -17.37
N PRO A 4 0.74 -0.13 -16.56
CA PRO A 4 0.73 -0.02 -15.09
C PRO A 4 1.98 0.63 -14.52
N ASP A 5 3.14 0.43 -15.14
CA ASP A 5 4.40 0.98 -14.66
C ASP A 5 4.45 2.49 -14.89
N LEU A 6 3.99 2.96 -16.05
CA LEU A 6 3.91 4.39 -16.36
C LEU A 6 2.91 5.10 -15.44
N PHE A 7 1.78 4.45 -15.13
CA PHE A 7 0.81 4.96 -14.17
C PHE A 7 1.43 5.12 -12.78
N ASN A 8 2.15 4.11 -12.29
CA ASN A 8 2.81 4.13 -10.98
C ASN A 8 3.90 5.21 -10.89
N ILE A 9 4.74 5.37 -11.92
CA ILE A 9 5.77 6.42 -11.96
C ILE A 9 5.13 7.80 -11.81
N ILE A 10 4.11 8.11 -12.61
CA ILE A 10 3.48 9.43 -12.60
C ILE A 10 2.76 9.65 -11.26
N ARG A 11 2.05 8.63 -10.75
CA ARG A 11 1.40 8.66 -9.44
C ARG A 11 2.38 9.01 -8.32
N PHE A 12 3.48 8.28 -8.20
CA PHE A 12 4.44 8.47 -7.12
C PHE A 12 5.27 9.75 -7.29
N THR A 13 5.52 10.18 -8.53
CA THR A 13 6.13 11.48 -8.81
C THR A 13 5.24 12.62 -8.33
N ILE A 14 3.94 12.56 -8.64
CA ILE A 14 2.95 13.56 -8.17
C ILE A 14 2.81 13.50 -6.65
N ALA A 15 2.79 12.31 -6.06
CA ALA A 15 2.72 12.13 -4.62
C ALA A 15 3.91 12.78 -3.87
N ALA A 16 5.09 12.85 -4.50
CA ALA A 16 6.29 13.46 -3.91
C ALA A 16 6.26 15.01 -3.89
N ILE A 17 5.52 15.65 -4.80
CA ILE A 17 5.53 17.12 -4.99
C ILE A 17 5.20 17.89 -3.70
N PRO A 18 4.14 17.55 -2.94
CA PRO A 18 3.79 18.28 -1.72
C PRO A 18 4.89 18.26 -0.64
N PHE A 19 5.77 17.27 -0.68
CA PHE A 19 6.79 17.06 0.36
C PHE A 19 8.15 17.67 0.06
N VAL A 20 8.40 18.10 -1.18
CA VAL A 20 9.67 18.72 -1.61
C VAL A 20 10.19 19.80 -0.65
N PRO A 21 9.40 20.81 -0.21
CA PRO A 21 9.91 21.86 0.67
C PRO A 21 10.31 21.32 2.06
N PHE A 22 9.60 20.31 2.56
CA PHE A 22 9.88 19.68 3.85
C PHE A 22 11.10 18.77 3.78
N LEU A 23 11.27 18.07 2.65
CA LEU A 23 12.43 17.24 2.38
C LEU A 23 13.71 18.09 2.39
N LEU A 24 13.73 19.20 1.64
CA LEU A 24 14.89 20.11 1.56
C LEU A 24 15.31 20.67 2.92
N LYS A 25 14.34 20.95 3.81
CA LYS A 25 14.61 21.40 5.18
C LYS A 25 15.16 20.26 6.06
N SER A 26 14.66 19.05 5.86
CA SER A 26 15.02 17.86 6.62
C SER A 26 16.29 17.16 6.17
N LEU A 27 16.82 17.44 4.97
CA LEU A 27 18.13 16.92 4.50
C LEU A 27 19.29 17.27 5.45
N ARG A 28 19.10 18.23 6.35
CA ARG A 28 20.05 18.60 7.40
C ARG A 28 20.06 17.64 8.58
N ASP A 29 19.00 16.86 8.78
CA ASP A 29 18.89 15.84 9.82
C ASP A 29 19.02 14.44 9.21
N MET A 30 20.23 13.89 9.29
CA MET A 30 20.55 12.59 8.74
C MET A 30 19.73 11.46 9.36
N GLN A 31 19.28 11.60 10.62
CA GLN A 31 18.45 10.58 11.24
C GLN A 31 17.08 10.49 10.58
N VAL A 32 16.45 11.64 10.29
CA VAL A 32 15.15 11.66 9.59
C VAL A 32 15.28 11.06 8.18
N VAL A 33 16.37 11.38 7.47
CA VAL A 33 16.63 10.82 6.13
C VAL A 33 16.81 9.31 6.20
N ILE A 34 17.67 8.79 7.09
CA ILE A 34 17.93 7.35 7.22
C ILE A 34 16.63 6.60 7.56
N ARG A 35 15.84 7.11 8.51
CA ARG A 35 14.56 6.49 8.89
C ARG A 35 13.51 6.54 7.78
N GLY A 36 13.43 7.66 7.07
CA GLY A 36 12.53 7.80 5.94
C GLY A 36 12.91 6.87 4.78
N VAL A 37 14.21 6.71 4.50
CA VAL A 37 14.71 5.75 3.50
C VAL A 37 14.47 4.31 3.94
N GLU A 38 14.70 3.98 5.21
CA GLU A 38 14.41 2.65 5.78
C GLU A 38 12.94 2.27 5.54
N LEU A 39 12.00 3.14 5.91
CA LEU A 39 10.57 2.92 5.65
C LEU A 39 10.27 2.85 4.15
N GLY A 40 10.91 3.71 3.36
CA GLY A 40 10.77 3.75 1.90
C GLY A 40 11.17 2.44 1.23
N VAL A 41 12.24 1.80 1.72
CA VAL A 41 12.71 0.51 1.21
C VAL A 41 11.70 -0.60 1.49
N TRP A 42 11.17 -0.70 2.71
CA TRP A 42 10.19 -1.73 3.06
C TRP A 42 8.89 -1.58 2.27
N VAL A 43 8.33 -0.36 2.20
CA VAL A 43 7.08 -0.12 1.47
C VAL A 43 7.26 -0.34 -0.04
N THR A 44 8.42 0.02 -0.59
CA THR A 44 8.73 -0.23 -2.01
C THR A 44 8.85 -1.72 -2.29
N LEU A 45 9.53 -2.47 -1.43
CA LEU A 45 9.67 -3.92 -1.58
C LEU A 45 8.29 -4.60 -1.54
N ALA A 46 7.41 -4.13 -0.64
CA ALA A 46 6.04 -4.59 -0.55
C ALA A 46 5.26 -4.30 -1.85
N TYR A 47 5.29 -3.07 -2.34
CA TYR A 47 4.60 -2.71 -3.59
C TYR A 47 5.14 -3.46 -4.82
N LEU A 48 6.47 -3.63 -4.94
CA LEU A 48 7.07 -4.34 -6.06
C LEU A 48 6.66 -5.81 -6.07
N THR A 49 6.79 -6.50 -4.94
CA THR A 49 6.43 -7.92 -4.82
C THR A 49 4.94 -8.14 -5.07
N GLN A 50 4.07 -7.25 -4.55
CA GLN A 50 2.63 -7.28 -4.83
C GLN A 50 2.33 -7.06 -6.31
N SER A 51 2.95 -6.06 -6.93
CA SER A 51 2.74 -5.74 -8.35
C SER A 51 3.17 -6.88 -9.27
N ILE A 52 4.26 -7.58 -8.94
CA ILE A 52 4.69 -8.77 -9.70
C ILE A 52 3.76 -9.96 -9.41
N GLY A 53 3.31 -10.13 -8.16
CA GLY A 53 2.36 -11.17 -7.77
C GLY A 53 1.06 -11.11 -8.56
N LEU A 54 0.50 -9.90 -8.72
CA LEU A 54 -0.73 -9.62 -9.47
C LEU A 54 -0.64 -9.92 -10.97
N VAL A 55 0.54 -10.16 -11.52
CA VAL A 55 0.67 -10.60 -12.93
C VAL A 55 0.12 -12.01 -13.12
N THR A 56 0.14 -12.85 -12.08
CA THR A 56 -0.29 -14.26 -12.16
C THR A 56 -1.38 -14.62 -11.15
N ALA A 57 -1.46 -13.91 -10.03
CA ALA A 57 -2.50 -14.10 -9.03
C ALA A 57 -3.80 -13.41 -9.45
N ASP A 58 -4.92 -14.08 -9.18
CA ASP A 58 -6.23 -13.45 -9.26
C ASP A 58 -6.36 -12.33 -8.22
N ALA A 59 -7.08 -11.26 -8.56
CA ALA A 59 -7.19 -10.07 -7.71
C ALA A 59 -7.80 -10.38 -6.33
N GLY A 60 -8.84 -11.23 -6.27
CA GLY A 60 -9.48 -11.59 -5.00
C GLY A 60 -8.54 -12.39 -4.10
N ARG A 61 -7.76 -13.32 -4.67
CA ARG A 61 -6.75 -14.07 -3.90
C ARG A 61 -5.59 -13.19 -3.44
N ALA A 62 -5.13 -12.28 -4.29
CA ALA A 62 -4.11 -11.32 -3.91
C ALA A 62 -4.59 -10.39 -2.78
N SER A 63 -5.84 -9.95 -2.83
CA SER A 63 -6.51 -9.17 -1.79
C SER A 63 -6.58 -9.95 -0.47
N PHE A 64 -7.06 -11.20 -0.49
CA PHE A 64 -7.09 -12.08 0.68
C PHE A 64 -5.70 -12.31 1.29
N ILE A 65 -4.69 -12.62 0.47
CA ILE A 65 -3.33 -12.84 0.96
C ILE A 65 -2.75 -11.56 1.56
N SER A 66 -3.04 -10.39 0.97
CA SER A 66 -2.63 -9.09 1.53
C SER A 66 -3.28 -8.84 2.89
N ALA A 67 -4.54 -9.23 3.08
CA ALA A 67 -5.24 -9.10 4.36
C ALA A 67 -4.67 -10.02 5.47
N LEU A 68 -3.88 -11.05 5.14
CA LEU A 68 -3.15 -11.82 6.14
C LEU A 68 -2.13 -10.96 6.91
N THR A 69 -1.83 -9.74 6.45
CA THR A 69 -1.09 -8.72 7.22
C THR A 69 -1.67 -8.53 8.63
N VAL A 70 -3.00 -8.66 8.77
CA VAL A 70 -3.72 -8.62 10.05
C VAL A 70 -3.21 -9.66 11.07
N ILE A 71 -2.76 -10.83 10.59
CA ILE A 71 -2.18 -11.90 11.41
C ILE A 71 -0.65 -11.79 11.46
N ILE A 72 -0.02 -11.41 10.35
CA ILE A 72 1.44 -11.33 10.23
C ILE A 72 2.01 -10.26 11.17
N VAL A 73 1.35 -9.11 11.32
CA VAL A 73 1.82 -8.04 12.20
C VAL A 73 1.91 -8.47 13.67
N PRO A 74 0.84 -8.95 14.33
CA PRO A 74 0.94 -9.45 15.71
C PRO A 74 1.93 -10.62 15.85
N PHE A 75 2.02 -11.47 14.83
CA PHE A 75 3.01 -12.55 14.82
C PHE A 75 4.45 -12.03 14.86
N LEU A 76 4.78 -11.06 13.99
CA LEU A 76 6.10 -10.44 13.94
C LEU A 76 6.40 -9.65 15.23
N ASP A 77 5.40 -8.93 15.75
CA ASP A 77 5.52 -8.17 17.00
C ASP A 77 5.80 -9.10 18.20
N GLY A 78 5.11 -10.25 18.26
CA GLY A 78 5.35 -11.30 19.25
C GLY A 78 6.77 -11.89 19.18
N ILE A 79 7.31 -12.09 17.97
CA ILE A 79 8.71 -12.53 17.79
C ILE A 79 9.71 -11.48 18.31
N LEU A 80 9.37 -10.19 18.18
CA LEU A 80 10.18 -9.08 18.71
C LEU A 80 10.05 -8.93 20.24
N GLY A 81 9.23 -9.76 20.90
CA GLY A 81 9.08 -9.82 22.35
C GLY A 81 7.88 -9.07 22.92
N ALA A 82 6.94 -8.62 22.08
CA ALA A 82 5.70 -8.02 22.55
C ALA A 82 4.75 -9.09 23.14
N GLU A 83 4.12 -8.78 24.27
CA GLU A 83 3.05 -9.61 24.83
C GLU A 83 1.73 -9.28 24.11
N ILE A 84 1.37 -10.12 23.15
CA ILE A 84 0.12 -9.94 22.38
C ILE A 84 -1.04 -10.63 23.12
N PRO A 85 -2.07 -9.89 23.54
CA PRO A 85 -3.15 -10.47 24.32
C PRO A 85 -4.04 -11.37 23.45
N ALA A 86 -4.69 -12.35 24.07
CA ALA A 86 -5.47 -13.36 23.36
C ALA A 86 -6.64 -12.79 22.54
N TYR A 87 -7.23 -11.67 22.97
CA TYR A 87 -8.31 -11.01 22.24
C TYR A 87 -7.84 -10.45 20.89
N THR A 88 -6.58 -10.03 20.79
CA THR A 88 -5.98 -9.55 19.54
C THR A 88 -5.82 -10.68 18.53
N TRP A 89 -5.41 -11.87 18.98
CA TRP A 89 -5.35 -13.06 18.12
C TRP A 89 -6.73 -13.49 17.64
N LEU A 90 -7.73 -13.43 18.51
CA LEU A 90 -9.11 -13.74 18.14
C LEU A 90 -9.66 -12.71 17.14
N GLY A 91 -9.40 -11.43 17.37
CA GLY A 91 -9.74 -10.34 16.43
C GLY A 91 -9.07 -10.53 15.07
N ALA A 92 -7.77 -10.83 15.05
CA ALA A 92 -7.02 -11.07 13.82
C ALA A 92 -7.55 -12.29 13.04
N PHE A 93 -7.89 -13.38 13.74
CA PHE A 93 -8.47 -14.57 13.12
C PHE A 93 -9.87 -14.29 12.54
N LEU A 94 -10.73 -13.60 13.29
CA LEU A 94 -12.06 -13.20 12.82
C LEU A 94 -11.99 -12.29 11.60
N SER A 95 -11.10 -11.29 11.62
CA SER A 95 -10.87 -10.41 10.48
C SER A 95 -10.38 -11.17 9.25
N ALA A 96 -9.36 -12.03 9.40
CA ALA A 96 -8.86 -12.85 8.29
C ALA A 96 -9.93 -13.79 7.71
N LEU A 97 -10.74 -14.41 8.57
CA LEU A 97 -11.85 -15.26 8.15
C LEU A 97 -12.92 -14.45 7.39
N GLY A 98 -13.28 -13.27 7.89
CA GLY A 98 -14.22 -12.38 7.23
C GLY A 98 -13.73 -11.91 5.85
N VAL A 99 -12.46 -11.54 5.73
CA VAL A 99 -11.86 -11.21 4.43
C VAL A 99 -11.83 -12.43 3.50
N GLY A 100 -11.55 -13.62 4.02
CA GLY A 100 -11.61 -14.86 3.23
C GLY A 100 -12.99 -15.14 2.66
N ILE A 101 -14.06 -14.84 3.40
CA ILE A 101 -15.44 -14.98 2.90
C ILE A 101 -15.74 -13.97 1.79
N LEU A 102 -15.16 -12.77 1.86
CA LEU A 102 -15.40 -11.69 0.89
C LEU A 102 -14.59 -11.85 -0.41
N GLU A 103 -13.31 -12.18 -0.28
CA GLU A 103 -12.32 -11.98 -1.34
C GLU A 103 -11.85 -13.30 -1.99
N LEU A 104 -12.07 -14.45 -1.35
CA LEU A 104 -11.53 -15.71 -1.88
C LEU A 104 -12.30 -16.17 -3.13
N SER A 105 -11.66 -16.00 -4.29
CA SER A 105 -12.28 -16.30 -5.61
C SER A 105 -12.38 -17.77 -5.98
N GLY A 106 -11.78 -18.69 -5.21
CA GLY A 106 -11.79 -20.14 -5.46
C GLY A 106 -10.87 -20.62 -6.59
N SER A 107 -10.06 -19.75 -7.19
CA SER A 107 -9.10 -20.10 -8.24
C SER A 107 -7.88 -20.87 -7.68
N PRO A 108 -7.22 -21.74 -8.49
CA PRO A 108 -6.15 -22.62 -8.00
C PRO A 108 -4.86 -21.84 -7.67
N PRO A 109 -4.06 -22.31 -6.68
CA PRO A 109 -2.78 -21.70 -6.31
C PRO A 109 -1.81 -21.47 -7.46
N CYS A 110 -1.10 -20.35 -7.40
CA CYS A 110 -0.16 -19.87 -8.40
C CYS A 110 1.10 -19.30 -7.74
N VAL A 111 2.12 -19.01 -8.56
CA VAL A 111 3.39 -18.45 -8.08
C VAL A 111 3.23 -17.03 -7.53
N GLY A 112 2.30 -16.25 -8.08
CA GLY A 112 2.00 -14.89 -7.62
C GLY A 112 1.56 -14.82 -6.16
N ASP A 113 0.91 -15.87 -5.66
CA ASP A 113 0.45 -15.93 -4.27
C ASP A 113 1.61 -15.86 -3.27
N LEU A 114 2.74 -16.50 -3.59
CA LEU A 114 3.94 -16.45 -2.76
C LEU A 114 4.52 -15.03 -2.73
N LEU A 115 4.53 -14.35 -3.88
CA LEU A 115 5.00 -12.96 -3.97
C LEU A 115 4.09 -11.99 -3.21
N THR A 116 2.77 -12.19 -3.28
CA THR A 116 1.81 -11.40 -2.50
C THR A 116 1.95 -11.68 -1.00
N LEU A 117 2.26 -12.92 -0.60
CA LEU A 117 2.54 -13.24 0.80
C LEU A 117 3.83 -12.54 1.28
N VAL A 118 4.89 -12.55 0.48
CA VAL A 118 6.12 -11.80 0.77
C VAL A 118 5.83 -10.29 0.91
N SER A 119 4.94 -9.74 0.07
CA SER A 119 4.48 -8.37 0.19
C SER A 119 3.82 -8.09 1.55
N ALA A 120 2.92 -8.98 2.00
CA ALA A 120 2.26 -8.86 3.30
C ALA A 120 3.27 -8.85 4.47
N PHE A 121 4.34 -9.67 4.40
CA PHE A 121 5.45 -9.59 5.37
C PHE A 121 6.20 -8.26 5.31
N CYS A 122 6.47 -7.73 4.11
CA CYS A 122 7.16 -6.46 3.95
C CYS A 122 6.32 -5.28 4.48
N PHE A 123 5.02 -5.27 4.22
CA PHE A 123 4.10 -4.31 4.83
C PHE A 123 4.05 -4.48 6.34
N GLY A 124 3.97 -5.71 6.86
CA GLY A 124 3.96 -5.93 8.31
C GLY A 124 5.23 -5.40 9.01
N ILE A 125 6.40 -5.63 8.41
CA ILE A 125 7.66 -5.04 8.90
C ILE A 125 7.62 -3.51 8.80
N HIS A 126 7.16 -2.95 7.69
CA HIS A 126 6.99 -1.50 7.53
C HIS A 126 6.09 -0.91 8.63
N MET A 127 4.96 -1.54 8.96
CA MET A 127 4.07 -1.07 10.02
C MET A 127 4.77 -1.06 11.39
N LEU A 128 5.46 -2.13 11.77
CA LEU A 128 6.20 -2.21 13.03
C LEU A 128 7.34 -1.17 13.10
N ARG A 129 8.05 -0.95 12.00
CA ARG A 129 9.08 0.09 11.92
C ARG A 129 8.48 1.49 11.97
N THR A 130 7.33 1.70 11.34
CA THR A 130 6.60 2.98 11.35
C THR A 130 6.13 3.33 12.76
N GLU A 131 5.53 2.38 13.49
CA GLU A 131 5.18 2.54 14.91
C GLU A 131 6.41 2.90 15.76
N HIS A 132 7.51 2.16 15.61
CA HIS A 132 8.71 2.39 16.40
C HIS A 132 9.32 3.78 16.14
N ILE A 133 9.33 4.21 14.87
CA ILE A 133 9.89 5.50 14.45
C ILE A 133 8.96 6.65 14.85
N SER A 134 7.64 6.50 14.69
CA SER A 134 6.64 7.54 15.01
C SER A 134 6.62 7.89 16.49
N ARG A 135 6.83 6.91 17.38
CA ARG A 135 6.92 7.09 18.83
C ARG A 135 8.20 7.80 19.28
N LYS A 136 9.31 7.60 18.56
CA LYS A 136 10.62 8.21 18.89
C LYS A 136 10.83 9.58 18.26
N MET A 137 10.20 9.87 17.14
CA MET A 137 10.36 11.12 16.40
C MET A 137 9.33 12.17 16.84
N LYS A 138 9.67 13.44 16.61
CA LYS A 138 8.74 14.56 16.79
C LYS A 138 7.76 14.64 15.62
N LYS A 139 6.52 15.07 15.89
CA LYS A 139 5.46 15.21 14.86
C LYS A 139 5.87 16.12 13.69
N GLU A 140 6.73 17.10 13.95
CA GLU A 140 7.28 18.00 12.92
C GLU A 140 8.09 17.26 11.81
N ASN A 141 8.62 16.08 12.11
CA ASN A 141 9.42 15.29 11.18
C ASN A 141 8.57 14.31 10.33
N PHE A 142 7.29 14.12 10.65
CA PHE A 142 6.45 13.11 9.99
C PHE A 142 6.26 13.40 8.49
N LEU A 143 6.05 14.67 8.12
CA LEU A 143 5.95 15.08 6.72
C LEU A 143 7.25 14.77 5.94
N ALA A 144 8.41 14.96 6.58
CA ALA A 144 9.69 14.64 5.96
C ALA A 144 9.90 13.13 5.83
N LEU A 145 9.51 12.33 6.85
CA LEU A 145 9.57 10.87 6.80
C LEU A 145 8.72 10.32 5.64
N VAL A 146 7.48 10.79 5.49
CA VAL A 146 6.59 10.39 4.38
C VAL A 146 7.15 10.86 3.04
N GLY A 147 7.68 12.09 2.98
CA GLY A 147 8.35 12.60 1.79
C GLY A 147 9.51 11.70 1.33
N CYS A 148 10.38 11.29 2.26
CA CYS A 148 11.46 10.33 1.96
C CYS A 148 10.91 9.00 1.44
N GLN A 149 9.87 8.44 2.07
CA GLN A 149 9.25 7.18 1.63
C GLN A 149 8.76 7.28 0.19
N VAL A 150 7.98 8.32 -0.13
CA VAL A 150 7.40 8.52 -1.46
C VAL A 150 8.49 8.75 -2.51
N VAL A 151 9.56 9.48 -2.16
CA VAL A 151 10.70 9.66 -3.07
C VAL A 151 11.41 8.34 -3.35
N VAL A 152 11.66 7.50 -2.34
CA VAL A 152 12.26 6.18 -2.55
C VAL A 152 11.39 5.33 -3.48
N VAL A 153 10.08 5.30 -3.24
CA VAL A 153 9.14 4.55 -4.09
C VAL A 153 9.13 5.08 -5.52
N ALA A 154 9.14 6.41 -5.71
CA ALA A 154 9.19 7.03 -7.02
C ALA A 154 10.48 6.70 -7.78
N VAL A 155 11.64 6.77 -7.11
CA VAL A 155 12.95 6.44 -7.69
C VAL A 155 12.99 4.97 -8.10
N VAL A 156 12.59 4.06 -7.22
CA VAL A 156 12.63 2.63 -7.52
C VAL A 156 11.63 2.24 -8.61
N SER A 157 10.45 2.88 -8.64
CA SER A 157 9.47 2.70 -9.73
C SER A 157 10.05 3.16 -11.07
N ALA A 158 10.72 4.32 -11.10
CA ALA A 158 11.39 4.82 -12.31
C ALA A 158 12.52 3.90 -12.77
N VAL A 159 13.36 3.41 -11.85
CA VAL A 159 14.44 2.45 -12.15
C VAL A 159 13.87 1.14 -12.70
N SER A 160 12.81 0.61 -12.08
CA SER A 160 12.16 -0.64 -12.52
C SER A 160 11.62 -0.52 -13.95
N PHE A 161 11.02 0.63 -14.28
CA PHE A 161 10.56 0.93 -15.63
C PHE A 161 11.71 1.02 -16.64
N ILE A 162 12.80 1.72 -16.30
CA ILE A 162 13.99 1.82 -17.16
C ILE A 162 14.58 0.42 -17.44
N ILE A 163 14.70 -0.41 -16.40
CA ILE A 163 15.19 -1.79 -16.52
C ILE A 163 14.27 -2.61 -17.44
N LYS A 164 12.95 -2.49 -17.30
CA LYS A 164 11.97 -3.18 -18.15
C LYS A 164 12.09 -2.75 -19.62
N CYS A 165 12.22 -1.45 -19.87
CA CYS A 165 12.45 -0.92 -21.22
C CYS A 165 13.73 -1.49 -21.84
N PHE A 166 14.81 -1.63 -21.06
CA PHE A 166 16.07 -2.19 -21.53
C PHE A 166 16.00 -3.70 -21.79
N LEU A 167 15.39 -4.47 -20.87
CA LEU A 167 15.34 -5.94 -20.93
C LEU A 167 14.35 -6.47 -21.98
N GLN A 168 13.18 -5.85 -22.12
CA GLN A 168 12.14 -6.37 -23.01
C GLN A 168 12.29 -5.92 -24.47
N ASN A 169 13.35 -5.16 -24.81
CA ASN A 169 13.46 -4.44 -26.09
C ASN A 169 12.17 -3.66 -26.45
N VAL A 170 11.36 -3.33 -25.44
CA VAL A 170 10.22 -2.45 -25.59
C VAL A 170 10.87 -1.08 -25.65
N VAL A 171 11.19 -0.68 -26.86
CA VAL A 171 11.57 0.67 -27.22
C VAL A 171 10.25 1.44 -27.38
N PRO A 172 9.68 2.11 -26.36
CA PRO A 172 8.74 3.18 -26.63
C PRO A 172 9.50 4.42 -27.12
N TRP A 173 10.80 4.52 -26.79
CA TRP A 173 11.73 5.52 -27.32
C TRP A 173 12.20 5.17 -28.72
N ASN A 174 11.23 5.01 -29.63
CA ASN A 174 11.53 5.50 -30.96
C ASN A 174 11.72 7.01 -30.74
N LEU A 175 12.96 7.49 -30.80
CA LEU A 175 13.32 8.90 -30.86
C LEU A 175 12.81 9.52 -32.19
N LYS A 176 11.67 9.04 -32.70
CA LYS A 176 10.85 9.75 -33.66
C LYS A 176 10.33 10.93 -32.88
N SER A 177 10.69 12.14 -33.33
CA SER A 177 10.12 13.38 -32.85
C SER A 177 8.59 13.27 -32.86
N ARG A 178 7.99 12.83 -31.75
CA ARG A 178 6.53 12.85 -31.59
C ARG A 178 6.13 14.29 -31.72
N THR A 179 5.21 14.56 -32.63
CA THR A 179 4.76 15.91 -32.86
C THR A 179 4.16 16.46 -31.56
N PRO A 180 4.28 17.77 -31.27
CA PRO A 180 3.70 18.36 -30.06
C PRO A 180 2.20 18.03 -29.88
N THR A 181 1.50 17.79 -30.99
CA THR A 181 0.09 17.38 -31.07
C THR A 181 -0.18 15.93 -30.63
N GLU A 182 0.76 15.01 -30.84
CA GLU A 182 0.66 13.62 -30.32
C GLU A 182 0.94 13.57 -28.81
N LEU A 183 1.84 14.43 -28.34
CA LEU A 183 2.12 14.56 -26.91
C LEU A 183 0.92 15.20 -26.18
N SER A 184 0.32 16.24 -26.76
CA SER A 184 -0.85 16.91 -26.17
C SER A 184 -2.09 16.01 -26.13
N SER A 185 -2.30 15.17 -27.15
CA SER A 185 -3.44 14.22 -27.19
C SER A 185 -3.26 13.03 -26.24
N MET A 186 -2.04 12.52 -26.06
CA MET A 186 -1.76 11.58 -24.96
C MET A 186 -1.96 12.21 -23.59
N MET A 187 -1.49 13.45 -23.38
CA MET A 187 -1.73 14.14 -22.11
C MET A 187 -3.22 14.35 -21.88
N LEU A 188 -4.03 14.73 -22.87
CA LEU A 188 -5.48 14.89 -22.67
C LEU A 188 -6.23 13.58 -22.37
N SER A 189 -5.72 12.44 -22.83
CA SER A 189 -6.34 11.12 -22.61
C SER A 189 -5.87 10.42 -21.33
N PHE A 190 -4.93 11.01 -20.61
CA PHE A 190 -4.45 10.49 -19.33
C PHE A 190 -5.50 10.69 -18.22
N PRO A 191 -5.75 9.70 -17.35
CA PRO A 191 -6.74 9.79 -16.28
C PRO A 191 -6.17 10.61 -15.11
N TRP A 192 -5.92 11.90 -15.34
CA TRP A 192 -5.31 12.81 -14.37
C TRP A 192 -6.05 12.84 -13.04
N LEU A 193 -7.38 12.80 -13.07
CA LEU A 193 -8.18 12.79 -11.85
C LEU A 193 -7.86 11.55 -10.98
N ALA A 194 -7.76 10.37 -11.60
CA ALA A 194 -7.41 9.13 -10.89
C ALA A 194 -5.98 9.18 -10.35
N ILE A 195 -5.03 9.74 -11.12
CA ILE A 195 -3.62 9.86 -10.69
C ILE A 195 -3.48 10.87 -9.56
N LEU A 196 -4.11 12.04 -9.67
CA LEU A 196 -4.10 13.07 -8.63
C LEU A 196 -4.74 12.55 -7.35
N TYR A 197 -5.88 11.86 -7.46
CA TYR A 197 -6.56 11.25 -6.32
C TYR A 197 -5.68 10.16 -5.68
N THR A 198 -5.19 9.21 -6.47
CA THR A 198 -4.39 8.10 -5.94
C THR A 198 -3.02 8.53 -5.42
N GLY A 199 -2.40 9.55 -6.02
CA GLY A 199 -1.13 10.09 -5.57
C GLY A 199 -1.25 10.97 -4.33
N ILE A 200 -2.11 11.99 -4.37
CA ILE A 200 -2.19 12.99 -3.28
C ILE A 200 -3.03 12.45 -2.11
N ILE A 201 -4.21 11.91 -2.40
CA ILE A 201 -5.13 11.46 -1.35
C ILE A 201 -4.75 10.04 -0.91
N ALA A 202 -4.79 9.07 -1.83
CA ALA A 202 -4.64 7.67 -1.43
C ALA A 202 -3.20 7.29 -1.01
N THR A 203 -2.17 8.00 -1.48
CA THR A 203 -0.78 7.72 -1.09
C THR A 203 -0.29 8.71 -0.05
N THR A 204 -0.19 9.99 -0.42
CA THR A 204 0.44 11.02 0.42
C THR A 204 -0.33 11.27 1.72
N PHE A 205 -1.64 11.49 1.66
CA PHE A 205 -2.45 11.71 2.85
C PHE A 205 -2.57 10.45 3.71
N CYS A 206 -2.79 9.28 3.10
CA CYS A 206 -2.88 8.02 3.84
C CYS A 206 -1.59 7.66 4.58
N LEU A 207 -0.41 7.74 3.94
CA LEU A 207 0.87 7.48 4.62
C LEU A 207 1.15 8.48 5.75
N TRP A 208 0.73 9.73 5.58
CA TRP A 208 0.82 10.74 6.65
C TRP A 208 -0.15 10.45 7.79
N ALA A 209 -1.40 10.11 7.49
CA ALA A 209 -2.39 9.73 8.50
C ALA A 209 -1.95 8.48 9.26
N GLU A 210 -1.40 7.49 8.56
CA GLU A 210 -0.85 6.26 9.12
C GLU A 210 0.27 6.54 10.13
N ILE A 211 1.32 7.27 9.74
CA ILE A 211 2.43 7.57 10.67
C ILE A 211 1.99 8.42 11.87
N VAL A 212 0.99 9.28 11.68
CA VAL A 212 0.39 10.08 12.76
C VAL A 212 -0.39 9.16 13.72
N ALA A 213 -1.23 8.28 13.19
CA ALA A 213 -2.06 7.37 13.98
C ALA A 213 -1.22 6.32 14.73
N MET A 214 -0.22 5.73 14.08
CA MET A 214 0.67 4.72 14.66
C MET A 214 1.58 5.25 15.77
N ARG A 215 1.57 6.56 16.03
CA ARG A 215 2.19 7.11 17.24
C ARG A 215 1.42 6.70 18.49
N ASP A 216 0.10 6.75 18.40
CA ASP A 216 -0.83 6.58 19.52
C ASP A 216 -1.52 5.20 19.48
N VAL A 217 -1.57 4.55 18.31
CA VAL A 217 -2.13 3.21 18.08
C VAL A 217 -0.98 2.24 17.75
N SER A 218 -1.04 0.99 18.21
CA SER A 218 -0.03 -0.03 17.87
C SER A 218 -0.13 -0.46 16.40
N ALA A 219 0.94 -0.99 15.82
CA ALA A 219 0.92 -1.57 14.48
C ALA A 219 -0.07 -2.73 14.40
N THR A 220 -0.15 -3.54 15.46
CA THR A 220 -1.07 -4.67 15.57
C THR A 220 -2.54 -4.24 15.54
N GLU A 221 -2.94 -3.25 16.34
CA GLU A 221 -4.27 -2.63 16.28
C GLU A 221 -4.54 -2.02 14.89
N THR A 222 -3.56 -1.29 14.35
CA THR A 222 -3.69 -0.65 13.03
C THR A 222 -3.91 -1.67 11.92
N ALA A 223 -3.22 -2.81 11.96
CA ALA A 223 -3.38 -3.87 10.97
C ALA A 223 -4.79 -4.46 11.00
N ILE A 224 -5.36 -4.66 12.19
CA ILE A 224 -6.73 -5.15 12.36
C ILE A 224 -7.74 -4.12 11.83
N ILE A 225 -7.52 -2.83 12.11
CA ILE A 225 -8.35 -1.74 11.56
C ILE A 225 -8.26 -1.71 10.03
N TYR A 226 -7.08 -1.92 9.44
CA TYR A 226 -6.91 -2.02 7.99
C TYR A 226 -7.65 -3.20 7.38
N GLY A 227 -7.88 -4.26 8.17
CA GLY A 227 -8.76 -5.36 7.79
C GLY A 227 -10.20 -4.93 7.43
N LEU A 228 -10.65 -3.73 7.82
CA LEU A 228 -11.93 -3.14 7.42
C LEU A 228 -11.97 -2.66 5.96
N GLU A 229 -10.85 -2.64 5.25
CA GLU A 229 -10.78 -2.15 3.87
C GLU A 229 -11.82 -2.79 2.93
N PRO A 230 -12.04 -4.12 2.92
CA PRO A 230 -13.06 -4.73 2.06
C PRO A 230 -14.49 -4.31 2.42
N VAL A 231 -14.76 -4.01 3.70
CA VAL A 231 -16.07 -3.53 4.16
C VAL A 231 -16.35 -2.14 3.60
N TRP A 232 -15.36 -1.25 3.64
CA TRP A 232 -15.46 0.08 3.04
C TRP A 232 -15.53 0.01 1.52
N GLY A 233 -14.74 -0.86 0.89
CA GLY A 233 -14.77 -1.13 -0.55
C GLY A 233 -16.17 -1.55 -1.01
N ALA A 234 -16.77 -2.55 -0.37
CA ALA A 234 -18.12 -3.01 -0.66
C ALA A 234 -19.18 -1.92 -0.39
N THR A 235 -19.00 -1.11 0.66
CA THR A 235 -19.90 0.00 0.99
C THR A 235 -19.90 1.06 -0.11
N PHE A 236 -18.72 1.45 -0.60
CA PHE A 236 -18.60 2.43 -1.69
C PHE A 236 -19.07 1.85 -3.03
N ALA A 237 -18.82 0.57 -3.31
CA ALA A 237 -19.36 -0.11 -4.49
C ALA A 237 -20.89 -0.09 -4.50
N TRP A 238 -21.52 -0.39 -3.37
CA TRP A 238 -22.98 -0.27 -3.21
C TRP A 238 -23.46 1.18 -3.37
N ALA A 239 -22.82 2.14 -2.70
CA ALA A 239 -23.27 3.53 -2.69
C ALA A 239 -23.10 4.24 -4.05
N ILE A 240 -22.02 3.96 -4.78
CA ILE A 240 -21.67 4.66 -6.03
C ILE A 240 -22.16 3.89 -7.26
N HIS A 241 -22.02 2.57 -7.25
CA HIS A 241 -22.32 1.72 -8.42
C HIS A 241 -23.64 0.95 -8.28
N GLY A 242 -24.29 1.00 -7.12
CA GLY A 242 -25.56 0.29 -6.88
C GLY A 242 -25.40 -1.22 -6.73
N GLU A 243 -24.18 -1.71 -6.51
CA GLU A 243 -23.90 -3.13 -6.34
C GLU A 243 -24.57 -3.68 -5.08
N ARG A 244 -25.24 -4.83 -5.18
CA ARG A 244 -25.95 -5.40 -4.05
C ARG A 244 -25.04 -6.28 -3.20
N TRP A 245 -25.19 -6.14 -1.88
CA TRP A 245 -24.53 -7.01 -0.92
C TRP A 245 -25.11 -8.42 -1.03
N GLY A 246 -24.25 -9.38 -1.34
CA GLY A 246 -24.57 -10.80 -1.17
C GLY A 246 -24.66 -11.18 0.30
N ILE A 247 -25.31 -12.32 0.59
CA ILE A 247 -25.38 -12.87 1.96
C ILE A 247 -23.98 -13.18 2.49
N THR A 248 -23.10 -13.71 1.63
CA THR A 248 -21.68 -13.92 1.94
C THR A 248 -20.97 -12.60 2.25
N GLY A 249 -21.27 -11.55 1.47
CA GLY A 249 -20.84 -10.18 1.70
C GLY A 249 -21.13 -9.68 3.12
N LEU A 250 -22.39 -9.85 3.55
CA LEU A 250 -22.83 -9.42 4.87
C LEU A 250 -22.17 -10.22 5.99
N ILE A 251 -22.09 -11.55 5.83
CA ILE A 251 -21.44 -12.43 6.83
C ILE A 251 -19.97 -12.05 6.98
N GLY A 252 -19.23 -11.90 5.86
CA GLY A 252 -17.83 -11.51 5.87
C GLY A 252 -17.61 -10.18 6.58
N ALA A 253 -18.44 -9.16 6.29
CA ALA A 253 -18.35 -7.87 6.96
C ALA A 253 -18.63 -7.93 8.47
N ILE A 254 -19.58 -8.75 8.92
CA ILE A 254 -19.84 -8.96 10.35
C ILE A 254 -18.60 -9.54 11.04
N PHE A 255 -17.93 -10.52 10.43
CA PHE A 255 -16.71 -11.11 10.98
C PHE A 255 -15.58 -10.09 11.09
N ILE A 256 -15.38 -9.24 10.07
CA ILE A 256 -14.36 -8.19 10.09
C ILE A 256 -14.66 -7.13 11.15
N ILE A 257 -15.90 -6.64 11.21
CA ILE A 257 -16.31 -5.63 12.20
C ILE A 257 -16.19 -6.20 13.62
N ALA A 258 -16.63 -7.44 13.84
CA ALA A 258 -16.48 -8.10 15.13
C ALA A 258 -15.00 -8.21 15.50
N GLY A 259 -14.13 -8.65 14.59
CA GLY A 259 -12.69 -8.72 14.83
C GLY A 259 -12.06 -7.39 15.18
N SER A 260 -12.46 -6.30 14.49
CA SER A 260 -11.97 -4.95 14.77
C SER A 260 -12.49 -4.34 16.07
N LEU A 261 -13.64 -4.76 16.58
CA LEU A 261 -14.19 -4.28 17.86
C LEU A 261 -13.58 -4.97 19.08
N MET A 262 -12.88 -6.09 18.88
CA MET A 262 -12.26 -6.84 19.97
C MET A 262 -10.94 -6.25 20.45
N VAL A 263 -10.31 -5.38 19.64
CA VAL A 263 -8.99 -4.79 19.90
C VAL A 263 -9.15 -3.30 20.11
#